data_AF-A0A968S7A5-F1
#
_entry.id   AF-A0A968S7A5-F1
#
_cell.length_a   1.000
_cell.length_b   1.000
_cell.length_c   1.000
_cell.angle_alpha   90.00
_cell.angle_beta   90.00
_cell.angle_gamma   90.00
#
_symmetry.space_group_name_H-M   'P 1'
#
loop_
_entity.id
_entity.type
_entity.pdbx_description
1 polymer ?
#
loop_
_entity_poly.entity_id
_entity_poly.type
_entity_poly.pdbx_seq_one_letter_code
_entity_poly.pdbx_strand_id
1 'polypeptide(L)'
;MLLKICSHPVQSRSSKLSQLPKQPWLLWSLLAILLVWGYKELQVFTTQPDAIFVLGGHEERERFAAQLAQKHPDLPIWVSSGSPQGYVERIFERNHIPRDRLHLDYRAVDTVTNFTTVVEELKARGIESVYLVTSQNHLRRARIIGEVVFGSRGITIKPLAVPSHSPPEPLRKCLRDGARAIYWLATGQTGTHWYQRWQIGDRQTR
;
A
#
# COMPACT_ATOMS: atom_id res chain seq x y z
N MET A 1 44.04 58.33 55.88
CA MET A 1 43.76 58.05 54.45
C MET A 1 43.19 56.63 54.36
N LEU A 2 41.87 56.50 54.23
CA LEU A 2 41.17 55.22 54.12
C LEU A 2 40.82 54.97 52.65
N LEU A 3 41.36 53.89 52.08
CA LEU A 3 41.15 53.46 50.70
C LEU A 3 39.73 52.90 50.52
N LYS A 4 38.96 53.56 49.65
CA LYS A 4 37.62 53.17 49.21
C LYS A 4 37.75 52.05 48.16
N ILE A 5 37.30 50.84 48.48
CA ILE A 5 37.23 49.73 47.52
C ILE A 5 35.90 49.86 46.76
N CYS A 6 35.98 50.18 45.46
CA CYS A 6 34.83 50.15 44.55
C CYS A 6 34.49 48.71 44.18
N SER A 7 33.27 48.26 44.50
CA SER A 7 32.69 47.03 43.99
C SER A 7 32.01 47.28 42.64
N HIS A 8 32.41 46.54 41.60
CA HIS A 8 31.70 46.53 40.31
C HIS A 8 30.47 45.62 40.39
N PRO A 9 29.31 46.01 39.84
CA PRO A 9 28.16 45.11 39.76
C PRO A 9 28.37 44.07 38.66
N VAL A 10 28.30 42.79 39.01
CA VAL A 10 28.24 41.69 38.05
C VAL A 10 26.85 41.70 37.41
N GLN A 11 26.78 42.08 36.15
CA GLN A 11 25.57 42.08 35.36
C GLN A 11 25.18 40.62 35.07
N SER A 12 24.09 40.14 35.70
CA SER A 12 23.62 38.76 35.51
C SER A 12 23.14 38.59 34.06
N ARG A 13 23.90 37.85 33.27
CA ARG A 13 23.53 37.47 31.89
C ARG A 13 22.40 36.45 31.99
N SER A 14 21.15 36.91 31.89
CA SER A 14 19.99 36.05 31.71
C SER A 14 20.22 35.18 30.48
N SER A 15 20.51 33.90 30.72
CA SER A 15 20.66 32.90 29.68
C SER A 15 19.27 32.65 29.09
N LYS A 16 19.10 33.03 27.83
CA LYS A 16 18.06 32.47 26.96
C LYS A 16 18.37 30.98 26.72
N LEU A 17 18.34 30.16 27.76
CA LEU A 17 18.41 28.71 27.64
C LEU A 17 17.04 28.24 27.16
N SER A 18 16.98 28.05 25.85
CA SER A 18 16.06 27.17 25.11
C SER A 18 14.60 27.18 25.60
N GLN A 19 13.78 28.03 24.99
CA GLN A 19 12.34 27.83 25.00
C GLN A 19 12.04 26.51 24.27
N LEU A 20 11.94 25.41 25.03
CA LEU A 20 11.38 24.15 24.53
C LEU A 20 9.94 24.39 24.05
N PRO A 21 9.49 23.73 22.98
CA PRO A 21 8.17 23.97 22.42
C PRO A 21 7.09 23.69 23.46
N LYS A 22 6.19 24.66 23.68
CA LYS A 22 5.13 24.64 24.71
C LYS A 22 4.03 23.59 24.49
N GLN A 23 4.16 22.75 23.47
CA GLN A 23 3.15 21.78 23.03
C GLN A 23 3.75 20.37 22.92
N PRO A 24 4.01 19.70 24.06
CA PRO A 24 4.61 18.36 24.07
C PRO A 24 3.75 17.31 23.35
N TRP A 25 2.44 17.54 23.21
CA TRP A 25 1.51 16.64 22.51
C TRP A 25 1.80 16.50 21.01
N LEU A 26 2.39 17.52 20.36
CA LEU A 26 2.83 17.42 18.97
C LEU A 26 4.03 16.48 18.85
N LEU A 27 4.98 16.56 19.80
CA LEU A 27 6.13 15.67 19.86
C LEU A 27 5.71 14.23 20.13
N TRP A 28 4.78 14.00 21.06
CA TRP A 28 4.24 12.67 21.33
C TRP A 28 3.43 12.09 20.15
N SER A 29 2.62 12.92 19.48
CA SER A 29 1.89 12.50 18.28
C SER A 29 2.85 12.11 17.15
N LEU A 30 3.88 12.94 16.91
CA LEU A 30 4.91 12.64 15.92
C LEU A 30 5.66 11.34 16.27
N LEU A 31 6.05 11.17 17.53
CA LEU A 31 6.71 9.95 18.00
C LEU A 31 5.80 8.72 17.80
N ALA A 32 4.52 8.79 18.16
CA ALA A 32 3.58 7.70 17.97
C ALA A 32 3.44 7.33 16.48
N ILE A 33 3.35 8.33 15.59
CA ILE A 33 3.29 8.10 14.14
C ILE A 33 4.58 7.41 13.67
N LEU A 34 5.74 7.86 14.10
CA LEU A 34 7.03 7.26 13.74
C LEU A 34 7.15 5.82 14.26
N LEU A 35 6.68 5.55 15.48
CA LEU A 35 6.67 4.21 16.06
C LEU A 35 5.74 3.26 15.30
N VAL A 36 4.52 3.71 14.97
CA VAL A 36 3.58 2.92 14.17
C VAL A 36 4.16 2.65 12.78
N TRP A 37 4.77 3.67 12.16
CA TRP A 37 5.39 3.52 10.85
C TRP A 37 6.59 2.57 10.89
N GLY A 38 7.47 2.70 11.87
CA GLY A 38 8.60 1.79 12.08
C GLY A 38 8.16 0.36 12.37
N TYR A 39 7.12 0.16 13.19
CA TYR A 39 6.54 -1.16 13.45
C TYR A 39 5.98 -1.80 12.18
N LYS A 40 5.26 -1.03 11.35
CA LYS A 40 4.75 -1.52 10.06
C LYS A 40 5.88 -1.92 9.11
N GLU A 41 6.92 -1.11 9.02
CA GLU A 41 8.04 -1.42 8.13
C GLU A 41 8.76 -2.70 8.62
N LEU A 42 8.96 -2.85 9.94
CA LEU A 42 9.51 -4.06 10.53
C LEU A 42 8.67 -5.30 10.18
N GLN A 43 7.34 -5.22 10.31
CA GLN A 43 6.42 -6.29 9.91
C GLN A 43 6.60 -6.69 8.44
N VAL A 44 6.72 -5.74 7.52
CA VAL A 44 6.95 -6.02 6.09
C VAL A 44 8.29 -6.74 5.86
N PHE A 45 9.32 -6.44 6.66
CA PHE A 45 10.62 -7.09 6.58
C PHE A 45 10.64 -8.49 7.17
N THR A 46 9.98 -8.71 8.32
CA THR A 46 10.04 -9.99 9.06
C THR A 46 9.02 -11.01 8.59
N THR A 47 7.87 -10.56 8.08
CA THR A 47 6.76 -11.45 7.73
C THR A 47 6.97 -12.06 6.35
N GLN A 48 6.98 -13.40 6.30
CA GLN A 48 7.00 -14.12 5.04
C GLN A 48 5.60 -14.04 4.39
N PRO A 49 5.50 -13.82 3.07
CA PRO A 49 4.21 -13.82 2.40
C PRO A 49 3.60 -15.22 2.29
N ASP A 50 2.29 -15.30 2.50
CA ASP A 50 1.49 -16.54 2.39
C ASP A 50 0.83 -16.68 1.01
N ALA A 51 0.83 -15.62 0.19
CA ALA A 51 0.31 -15.66 -1.17
C ALA A 51 0.97 -14.63 -2.10
N ILE A 52 0.82 -14.86 -3.41
CA ILE A 52 1.18 -13.90 -4.46
C ILE A 52 -0.11 -13.28 -4.99
N PHE A 53 -0.33 -11.98 -4.77
CA PHE A 53 -1.49 -11.25 -5.27
C PHE A 53 -1.09 -10.33 -6.43
N VAL A 54 -1.65 -10.58 -7.60
CA VAL A 54 -1.32 -9.93 -8.87
C VAL A 54 -2.46 -9.04 -9.31
N LEU A 55 -2.19 -7.75 -9.46
CA LEU A 55 -3.15 -6.82 -10.03
C LEU A 55 -3.13 -6.87 -11.55
N GLY A 56 -4.31 -7.04 -12.13
CA GLY A 56 -4.57 -6.99 -13.55
C GLY A 56 -4.14 -5.69 -14.23
N GLY A 57 -3.84 -5.79 -15.52
CA GLY A 57 -3.29 -4.72 -16.33
C GLY A 57 -2.43 -5.28 -17.45
N HIS A 58 -1.12 -5.16 -17.30
CA HIS A 58 -0.15 -5.60 -18.29
C HIS A 58 0.29 -7.05 -18.04
N GLU A 59 0.41 -7.85 -19.10
CA GLU A 59 0.79 -9.27 -19.10
C GLU A 59 2.13 -9.51 -18.39
N GLU A 60 3.04 -8.54 -18.44
CA GLU A 60 4.35 -8.56 -17.77
C GLU A 60 4.21 -8.84 -16.27
N ARG A 61 3.10 -8.45 -15.65
CA ARG A 61 2.81 -8.73 -14.23
C ARG A 61 2.54 -10.22 -14.00
N GLU A 62 1.83 -10.87 -14.90
CA GLU A 62 1.51 -12.29 -14.83
C GLU A 62 2.76 -13.13 -15.10
N ARG A 63 3.57 -12.73 -16.08
CA ARG A 63 4.87 -13.37 -16.34
C ARG A 63 5.81 -13.25 -15.15
N PHE A 64 5.91 -12.06 -14.55
CA PHE A 64 6.70 -11.85 -13.35
C PHE A 64 6.18 -12.71 -12.19
N ALA A 65 4.87 -12.77 -11.98
CA ALA A 65 4.27 -13.58 -10.94
C ALA A 65 4.52 -15.09 -11.15
N ALA A 66 4.48 -15.57 -12.39
CA ALA A 66 4.79 -16.95 -12.72
C ALA A 66 6.28 -17.31 -12.45
N GLN A 67 7.20 -16.37 -12.69
CA GLN A 67 8.62 -16.52 -12.31
C GLN A 67 8.82 -16.48 -10.79
N LEU A 68 8.09 -15.61 -10.10
CA LEU A 68 8.11 -15.54 -8.64
C LEU A 68 7.57 -16.85 -8.02
N ALA A 69 6.49 -17.38 -8.57
CA ALA A 69 5.85 -18.62 -8.10
C ALA A 69 6.74 -19.87 -8.24
N GLN A 70 7.68 -19.89 -9.18
CA GLN A 70 8.68 -20.96 -9.29
C GLN A 70 9.66 -20.95 -8.11
N LYS A 71 9.96 -19.77 -7.56
CA LYS A 71 10.84 -19.62 -6.38
C LYS A 71 10.10 -19.88 -5.06
N HIS A 72 8.77 -19.91 -5.11
CA HIS A 72 7.87 -20.07 -3.98
C HIS A 72 6.81 -21.13 -4.31
N PRO A 73 7.19 -22.42 -4.35
CA PRO A 73 6.34 -23.49 -4.89
C PRO A 73 5.06 -23.73 -4.07
N ASP A 74 5.02 -23.30 -2.81
CA ASP A 74 3.88 -23.53 -1.91
C ASP A 74 2.89 -22.36 -1.87
N LEU A 75 3.27 -21.19 -2.41
CA LEU A 75 2.40 -20.01 -2.32
C LEU A 75 1.26 -20.09 -3.35
N PRO A 76 -0.01 -19.96 -2.94
CA PRO A 76 -1.13 -19.73 -3.84
C PRO A 76 -1.01 -18.36 -4.53
N ILE A 77 -1.56 -18.28 -5.73
CA ILE A 77 -1.47 -17.12 -6.61
C ILE A 77 -2.87 -16.62 -6.88
N TRP A 78 -3.10 -15.35 -6.63
CA TRP A 78 -4.37 -14.67 -6.80
C TRP A 78 -4.22 -13.61 -7.88
N VAL A 79 -4.89 -13.75 -9.00
CA VAL A 79 -4.87 -12.76 -10.09
C VAL A 79 -6.23 -12.05 -10.12
N SER A 80 -6.24 -10.75 -9.86
CA SER A 80 -7.46 -9.93 -9.92
C SER A 80 -7.52 -9.10 -11.19
N SER A 81 -8.48 -9.40 -12.06
CA SER A 81 -8.74 -8.79 -13.36
C SER A 81 -7.56 -8.81 -14.33
N GLY A 82 -6.82 -9.93 -14.34
CA GLY A 82 -5.75 -10.19 -15.29
C GLY A 82 -6.21 -10.32 -16.74
N SER A 83 -5.31 -10.78 -17.60
CA SER A 83 -5.59 -11.20 -18.97
C SER A 83 -6.73 -12.24 -19.01
N PRO A 84 -7.31 -12.54 -20.19
CA PRO A 84 -8.35 -13.57 -20.30
C PRO A 84 -7.90 -14.90 -19.68
N GLN A 85 -8.82 -15.59 -18.99
CA GLN A 85 -8.54 -16.79 -18.19
C GLN A 85 -7.63 -17.80 -18.87
N GLY A 86 -8.00 -18.28 -20.06
CA GLY A 86 -7.20 -19.27 -20.79
C GLY A 86 -5.83 -18.75 -21.24
N TYR A 87 -5.58 -17.44 -21.23
CA TYR A 87 -4.26 -16.88 -21.48
C TYR A 87 -3.41 -16.84 -20.20
N VAL A 88 -3.99 -16.41 -19.08
CA VAL A 88 -3.34 -16.44 -17.77
C VAL A 88 -2.93 -17.87 -17.41
N GLU A 89 -3.86 -18.82 -17.53
CA GLU A 89 -3.59 -20.25 -17.30
C GLU A 89 -2.41 -20.74 -18.15
N ARG A 90 -2.35 -20.38 -19.44
CA ARG A 90 -1.21 -20.73 -20.31
C ARG A 90 0.12 -20.12 -19.87
N ILE A 91 0.11 -18.90 -19.34
CA ILE A 91 1.33 -18.27 -18.79
C ILE A 91 1.84 -19.09 -17.61
N PHE A 92 0.97 -19.43 -16.65
CA PHE A 92 1.34 -20.18 -15.45
C PHE A 92 1.70 -21.65 -15.76
N GLU A 93 0.96 -22.30 -16.66
CA GLU A 93 1.23 -23.67 -17.11
C GLU A 93 2.60 -23.80 -17.78
N ARG A 94 2.98 -22.84 -18.65
CA ARG A 94 4.32 -22.80 -19.27
C ARG A 94 5.46 -22.63 -18.27
N ASN A 95 5.16 -22.13 -17.07
CA ASN A 95 6.11 -22.00 -15.96
C ASN A 95 5.98 -23.15 -14.96
N HIS A 96 5.33 -24.26 -15.35
CA HIS A 96 5.14 -25.46 -14.54
C HIS A 96 4.42 -25.18 -13.21
N ILE A 97 3.51 -24.19 -13.20
CA ILE A 97 2.71 -23.87 -12.02
C ILE A 97 1.40 -24.67 -12.07
N PRO A 98 1.13 -25.52 -11.05
CA PRO A 98 -0.13 -26.25 -10.92
C PRO A 98 -1.36 -25.34 -10.93
N ARG A 99 -2.46 -25.79 -11.57
CA ARG A 99 -3.71 -24.99 -11.70
C ARG A 99 -4.43 -24.78 -10.37
N ASP A 100 -4.32 -25.72 -9.43
CA ASP A 100 -4.90 -25.64 -8.08
C ASP A 100 -4.28 -24.52 -7.22
N ARG A 101 -3.06 -24.08 -7.55
CA ARG A 101 -2.43 -22.89 -6.95
C ARG A 101 -2.93 -21.57 -7.55
N LEU A 102 -3.62 -21.59 -8.69
CA LEU A 102 -4.01 -20.39 -9.43
C LEU A 102 -5.48 -20.06 -9.18
N HIS A 103 -5.71 -18.93 -8.50
CA HIS A 103 -7.02 -18.37 -8.22
C HIS A 103 -7.23 -17.11 -9.07
N LEU A 104 -8.25 -17.12 -9.92
CA LEU A 104 -8.55 -16.01 -10.83
C LEU A 104 -9.84 -15.32 -10.40
N ASP A 105 -9.77 -14.01 -10.17
CA ASP A 105 -10.92 -13.16 -9.88
C ASP A 105 -11.14 -12.18 -11.02
N TYR A 106 -12.33 -12.23 -11.66
CA TYR A 106 -12.72 -11.31 -12.73
C TYR A 106 -13.89 -10.40 -12.33
N ARG A 107 -14.19 -10.31 -11.02
CA ARG A 107 -15.31 -9.48 -10.52
C ARG A 107 -14.93 -8.00 -10.45
N ALA A 108 -13.64 -7.70 -10.38
CA ALA A 108 -13.17 -6.34 -10.22
C ALA A 108 -13.20 -5.53 -11.53
N VAL A 109 -13.70 -4.30 -11.44
CA VAL A 109 -13.84 -3.36 -12.57
C VAL A 109 -12.90 -2.15 -12.44
N ASP A 110 -12.28 -1.99 -11.27
CA ASP A 110 -11.32 -0.96 -10.95
C ASP A 110 -10.36 -1.40 -9.85
N THR A 111 -9.35 -0.57 -9.57
CA THR A 111 -8.30 -0.91 -8.60
C THR A 111 -8.80 -1.01 -7.17
N VAL A 112 -9.87 -0.33 -6.75
CA VAL A 112 -10.45 -0.55 -5.41
C VAL A 112 -11.10 -1.91 -5.37
N THR A 113 -11.90 -2.24 -6.38
CA THR A 113 -12.57 -3.56 -6.45
C THR A 113 -11.60 -4.72 -6.59
N ASN A 114 -10.39 -4.51 -7.15
CA ASN A 114 -9.38 -5.57 -7.21
C ASN A 114 -9.05 -6.10 -5.81
N PHE A 115 -9.04 -5.24 -4.79
CA PHE A 115 -8.80 -5.66 -3.41
C PHE A 115 -10.09 -6.10 -2.71
N THR A 116 -11.17 -5.33 -2.83
CA THR A 116 -12.37 -5.56 -2.01
C THR A 116 -13.13 -6.84 -2.38
N THR A 117 -12.98 -7.33 -3.61
CA THR A 117 -13.64 -8.58 -4.05
C THR A 117 -12.99 -9.83 -3.50
N VAL A 118 -11.68 -9.78 -3.20
CA VAL A 118 -10.89 -10.95 -2.78
C VAL A 118 -10.56 -10.95 -1.28
N VAL A 119 -10.63 -9.80 -0.60
CA VAL A 119 -10.14 -9.66 0.78
C VAL A 119 -10.81 -10.62 1.77
N GLU A 120 -12.10 -10.87 1.63
CA GLU A 120 -12.83 -11.83 2.48
C GLU A 120 -12.34 -13.26 2.28
N GLU A 121 -12.08 -13.63 1.02
CA GLU A 121 -11.64 -14.98 0.67
C GLU A 121 -10.20 -15.23 1.11
N LEU A 122 -9.32 -14.23 0.96
CA LEU A 122 -7.96 -14.29 1.51
C LEU A 122 -8.01 -14.49 3.03
N LYS A 123 -8.86 -13.72 3.73
CA LYS A 123 -8.98 -13.84 5.19
C LYS A 123 -9.57 -15.19 5.62
N ALA A 124 -10.59 -15.69 4.93
CA ALA A 124 -11.20 -16.98 5.20
C ALA A 124 -10.21 -18.15 5.01
N ARG A 125 -9.22 -17.98 4.13
CA ARG A 125 -8.14 -18.95 3.88
C ARG A 125 -6.94 -18.78 4.83
N GLY A 126 -7.00 -17.86 5.79
CA GLY A 126 -5.93 -17.63 6.75
C GLY A 126 -4.69 -16.96 6.15
N ILE A 127 -4.81 -16.27 5.01
CA ILE A 127 -3.71 -15.51 4.42
C ILE A 127 -3.54 -14.22 5.22
N GLU A 128 -2.36 -14.01 5.79
CA GLU A 128 -2.03 -12.86 6.64
C GLU A 128 -0.96 -11.95 6.03
N SER A 129 -0.29 -12.40 4.96
CA SER A 129 0.68 -11.60 4.22
C SER A 129 0.68 -11.95 2.74
N VAL A 130 0.82 -10.94 1.88
CA VAL A 130 0.87 -11.14 0.42
C VAL A 130 2.01 -10.38 -0.24
N TYR A 131 2.61 -10.98 -1.26
CA TYR A 131 3.32 -10.21 -2.27
C TYR A 131 2.30 -9.46 -3.13
N LEU A 132 2.34 -8.12 -3.13
CA LEU A 132 1.52 -7.31 -4.05
C LEU A 132 2.31 -7.03 -5.32
N VAL A 133 1.97 -7.74 -6.40
CA VAL A 133 2.59 -7.60 -7.71
C VAL A 133 1.80 -6.64 -8.57
N THR A 134 2.42 -5.54 -8.98
CA THR A 134 1.87 -4.60 -9.96
C THR A 134 2.98 -3.81 -10.64
N SER A 135 2.65 -3.07 -11.71
CA SER A 135 3.63 -2.23 -12.40
C SER A 135 4.09 -1.06 -11.51
N GLN A 136 5.36 -0.67 -11.65
CA GLN A 136 6.01 0.39 -10.88
C GLN A 136 5.22 1.71 -10.87
N ASN A 137 4.70 2.10 -12.03
CA ASN A 137 3.91 3.32 -12.20
C ASN A 137 2.55 3.29 -11.45
N HIS A 138 2.04 2.09 -11.16
CA HIS A 138 0.76 1.82 -10.48
C HIS A 138 0.92 1.48 -8.98
N LEU A 139 2.14 1.14 -8.55
CA LEU A 139 2.40 0.59 -7.22
C LEU A 139 1.96 1.51 -6.09
N ARG A 140 2.15 2.84 -6.22
CA ARG A 140 1.72 3.80 -5.19
C ARG A 140 0.23 3.72 -4.90
N ARG A 141 -0.61 3.73 -5.95
CA ARG A 141 -2.06 3.68 -5.81
C ARG A 141 -2.51 2.34 -5.25
N ALA A 142 -1.93 1.25 -5.78
CA ALA A 142 -2.20 -0.10 -5.30
C ALA A 142 -1.84 -0.27 -3.82
N ARG A 143 -0.68 0.22 -3.37
CA ARG A 143 -0.26 0.14 -1.97
C ARG A 143 -1.20 0.91 -1.05
N ILE A 144 -1.58 2.14 -1.40
CA ILE A 144 -2.52 2.94 -0.59
C ILE A 144 -3.84 2.20 -0.40
N ILE A 145 -4.42 1.68 -1.48
CA ILE A 145 -5.70 0.96 -1.43
C ILE A 145 -5.56 -0.34 -0.63
N GLY A 146 -4.51 -1.11 -0.89
CA GLY A 146 -4.25 -2.36 -0.20
C GLY A 146 -4.03 -2.17 1.30
N GLU A 147 -3.26 -1.17 1.72
CA GLU A 147 -3.04 -0.87 3.14
C GLU A 147 -4.36 -0.55 3.88
N VAL A 148 -5.34 0.03 3.19
CA VAL A 148 -6.68 0.24 3.75
C VAL A 148 -7.48 -1.06 3.74
N VAL A 149 -7.61 -1.71 2.58
CA VAL A 149 -8.51 -2.87 2.40
C VAL A 149 -7.94 -4.12 3.07
N PHE A 150 -6.76 -4.58 2.66
CA PHE A 150 -6.10 -5.76 3.22
C PHE A 150 -5.64 -5.50 4.66
N GLY A 151 -5.08 -4.32 4.93
CA GLY A 151 -4.66 -3.95 6.27
C GLY A 151 -5.80 -3.96 7.29
N SER A 152 -7.03 -3.60 6.89
CA SER A 152 -8.20 -3.70 7.77
C SER A 152 -8.55 -5.13 8.20
N ARG A 153 -8.04 -6.15 7.49
CA ARG A 153 -8.21 -7.58 7.80
C ARG A 153 -6.94 -8.23 8.35
N GLY A 154 -5.95 -7.42 8.72
CA GLY A 154 -4.67 -7.89 9.24
C GLY A 154 -3.80 -8.52 8.16
N ILE A 155 -4.02 -8.23 6.88
CA ILE A 155 -3.22 -8.75 5.78
C ILE A 155 -2.11 -7.75 5.46
N THR A 156 -0.86 -8.15 5.69
CA THR A 156 0.34 -7.37 5.41
C THR A 156 0.67 -7.41 3.92
N ILE A 157 1.11 -6.28 3.37
CA ILE A 157 1.48 -6.18 1.97
C ILE A 157 2.98 -6.03 1.83
N LYS A 158 3.59 -6.92 1.05
CA LYS A 158 4.96 -6.80 0.57
C LYS A 158 4.97 -6.37 -0.89
N PRO A 159 5.15 -5.06 -1.18
CA PRO A 159 5.04 -4.55 -2.54
C PRO A 159 6.18 -5.04 -3.44
N LEU A 160 5.85 -5.54 -4.63
CA LEU A 160 6.81 -5.89 -5.68
C LEU A 160 6.48 -5.12 -6.97
N ALA A 161 7.38 -4.23 -7.35
CA ALA A 161 7.27 -3.43 -8.55
C ALA A 161 7.74 -4.21 -9.78
N VAL A 162 6.85 -4.41 -10.74
CA VAL A 162 7.23 -4.85 -12.09
C VAL A 162 7.66 -3.62 -12.89
N PRO A 163 8.85 -3.62 -13.53
CA PRO A 163 9.31 -2.49 -14.33
C PRO A 163 8.26 -2.01 -15.34
N SER A 164 8.17 -0.70 -15.54
CA SER A 164 7.25 -0.11 -16.51
C SER A 164 7.87 1.15 -17.12
N HIS A 165 7.66 1.33 -18.43
CA HIS A 165 8.07 2.54 -19.14
C HIS A 165 7.06 3.70 -18.99
N SER A 166 5.90 3.44 -18.39
CA SER A 166 4.88 4.46 -18.18
C SER A 166 5.24 5.39 -17.01
N PRO A 167 4.90 6.69 -17.08
CA PRO A 167 5.09 7.60 -15.95
C PRO A 167 4.19 7.21 -14.77
N PRO A 168 4.62 7.51 -13.52
CA PRO A 168 3.80 7.28 -12.33
C PRO A 168 2.41 7.92 -12.42
N GLU A 169 1.40 7.24 -11.88
CA GLU A 169 0.04 7.77 -11.92
C GLU A 169 -0.12 9.07 -11.13
N PRO A 170 -0.96 10.02 -11.60
CA PRO A 170 -1.20 11.27 -10.89
C PRO A 170 -1.67 11.08 -9.44
N LEU A 171 -1.20 11.95 -8.54
CA LEU A 171 -1.58 11.92 -7.12
C LEU A 171 -3.10 12.02 -6.90
N ARG A 172 -3.82 12.78 -7.74
CA ARG A 172 -5.28 12.89 -7.67
C ARG A 172 -5.99 11.52 -7.78
N LYS A 173 -5.47 10.60 -8.61
CA LYS A 173 -6.04 9.25 -8.75
C LYS A 173 -5.79 8.43 -7.48
N CYS A 174 -4.60 8.57 -6.90
CA CYS A 174 -4.23 7.90 -5.65
C CYS A 174 -5.12 8.38 -4.49
N LEU A 175 -5.31 9.70 -4.36
CA LEU A 175 -6.14 10.29 -3.31
C LEU A 175 -7.61 9.87 -3.46
N ARG A 176 -8.17 9.97 -4.67
CA ARG A 176 -9.55 9.55 -4.95
C ARG A 176 -9.78 8.09 -4.60
N ASP A 177 -8.93 7.20 -5.10
CA ASP A 177 -9.13 5.77 -4.89
C ASP A 177 -8.82 5.36 -3.43
N GLY A 178 -7.91 6.07 -2.75
CA GLY A 178 -7.70 5.95 -1.31
C GLY A 178 -8.93 6.38 -0.49
N ALA A 179 -9.56 7.51 -0.84
CA ALA A 179 -10.80 7.94 -0.23
C ALA A 179 -11.93 6.93 -0.46
N ARG A 180 -12.02 6.35 -1.67
CA ARG A 180 -12.97 5.25 -1.95
C ARG A 180 -12.69 4.00 -1.13
N ALA A 181 -11.43 3.65 -0.89
CA ALA A 181 -11.07 2.51 -0.04
C ALA A 181 -11.48 2.74 1.43
N ILE A 182 -11.31 3.97 1.95
CA ILE A 182 -11.76 4.34 3.29
C ILE A 182 -13.30 4.33 3.36
N TYR A 183 -13.97 4.84 2.33
CA TYR A 183 -15.43 4.76 2.23
C TYR A 183 -15.94 3.31 2.24
N TRP A 184 -15.27 2.43 1.50
CA TRP A 184 -15.56 0.99 1.55
C TRP A 184 -15.36 0.42 2.95
N LEU A 185 -14.26 0.75 3.62
CA LEU A 185 -14.00 0.30 4.98
C LEU A 185 -15.12 0.73 5.94
N ALA A 186 -15.63 1.95 5.80
CA ALA A 186 -16.68 2.48 6.67
C ALA A 186 -18.09 1.94 6.35
N THR A 187 -18.38 1.58 5.10
CA THR A 187 -19.77 1.33 4.64
C THR A 187 -20.00 -0.04 4.01
N GLY A 188 -18.94 -0.77 3.68
CA GLY A 188 -18.98 -1.97 2.82
C GLY A 188 -19.23 -1.68 1.34
N GLN A 189 -19.55 -0.43 0.96
CA GLN A 189 -19.86 -0.06 -0.42
C GLN A 189 -18.61 0.41 -1.18
N THR A 190 -18.44 -0.04 -2.41
CA THR A 190 -17.23 0.25 -3.22
C THR A 190 -17.29 1.60 -3.94
N GLY A 191 -18.46 2.22 -4.04
CA GLY A 191 -18.68 3.47 -4.79
C GLY A 191 -18.42 3.36 -6.30
N THR A 192 -18.44 2.15 -6.87
CA THR A 192 -18.17 1.88 -8.29
C THR A 192 -19.12 2.61 -9.23
N HIS A 193 -20.39 2.72 -8.87
CA HIS A 193 -21.41 3.43 -9.67
C HIS A 193 -21.03 4.91 -9.92
N TRP A 194 -20.48 5.59 -8.91
CA TRP A 194 -20.00 6.97 -9.04
C TRP A 194 -18.72 7.05 -9.88
N TYR A 195 -17.84 6.07 -9.70
CA TYR A 195 -16.56 5.99 -10.39
C TYR A 195 -16.69 5.82 -11.90
N GLN A 196 -17.61 4.96 -12.35
CA GLN A 196 -17.88 4.76 -13.78
C GLN A 196 -18.39 6.04 -14.45
N ARG A 197 -19.30 6.77 -13.78
CA ARG A 197 -19.80 8.06 -14.28
C ARG A 197 -18.69 9.10 -14.43
N TRP A 198 -17.78 9.16 -13.47
CA TRP A 198 -16.63 10.07 -13.52
C TRP A 198 -15.63 9.73 -14.63
N GLN A 199 -15.38 8.45 -14.90
CA GLN A 199 -14.51 8.05 -16.01
C GLN A 199 -15.06 8.44 -17.38
N ILE A 200 -16.39 8.46 -17.53
CA ILE A 200 -17.05 8.88 -18.77
C ILE A 200 -16.85 10.40 -18.96
N GLY A 201 -17.01 11.20 -17.90
CA GLY A 201 -16.78 12.66 -17.94
C GLY A 201 -15.32 13.05 -18.24
N ASP A 202 -14.35 12.37 -17.62
CA ASP A 202 -12.91 12.60 -17.88
C ASP A 202 -12.48 12.23 -19.31
N ARG A 203 -13.20 11.32 -19.99
CA ARG A 203 -12.95 10.96 -21.39
C ARG A 203 -13.56 11.95 -22.39
N GLN A 204 -14.60 12.68 -22.01
CA GLN A 204 -15.23 13.70 -22.87
C GLN A 204 -14.50 15.05 -22.83
N THR A 205 -13.57 15.23 -21.89
CA THR A 205 -12.82 16.49 -21.66
C THR A 205 -11.35 16.42 -22.11
N ARG A 206 -10.98 15.36 -22.82
CA ARG A 206 -9.68 15.17 -23.49
C ARG A 206 -9.90 14.98 -24.98
#